data_AF-A0A917D660-F1
#
_entry.id   AF-A0A917D660-F1
#
_cell.length_a   1.000
_cell.length_b   1.000
_cell.length_c   1.000
_cell.angle_alpha   90.00
_cell.angle_beta   90.00
_cell.angle_gamma   90.00
#
_symmetry.space_group_name_H-M   'P 1'
#
loop_
_entity.id
_entity.type
_entity.pdbx_description
1 polymer ?
#
loop_
_entity_poly.entity_id
_entity_poly.type
_entity_poly.pdbx_seq_one_letter_code
_entity_poly.pdbx_strand_id
1 'polypeptide(L)'
;MELVNKIEVVPMKSEYCKVEHHTIVIDRTPLDILLNNYYPSNNLLGLIPTIIDWVYDPKEKECIQGRFNSASKEVILPVLMCPDDCDLWCTVIVANVVKADGYIIWKQVGLI
;
A
#
# COMPACT_ATOMS: atom_id res chain seq x y z
N MET A 1 -20.55 -0.78 -19.02
CA MET A 1 -19.09 -0.85 -18.77
C MET A 1 -18.92 -0.42 -17.33
N GLU A 2 -18.58 -1.33 -16.42
CA GLU A 2 -18.29 -0.94 -15.04
C GLU A 2 -17.12 0.05 -15.07
N LEU A 3 -17.24 1.16 -14.34
CA LEU A 3 -16.11 2.08 -14.18
C LEU A 3 -15.04 1.34 -13.39
N VAL A 4 -13.92 1.05 -14.04
CA VAL A 4 -12.75 0.48 -13.36
C VAL A 4 -11.87 1.64 -12.92
N ASN A 5 -11.53 1.68 -11.64
CA ASN A 5 -10.62 2.68 -11.11
C ASN A 5 -9.22 2.48 -11.71
N LYS A 6 -8.54 3.57 -12.03
CA LYS A 6 -7.16 3.55 -12.50
C LYS A 6 -6.21 3.57 -11.31
N ILE A 7 -5.40 2.53 -11.17
CA ILE A 7 -4.31 2.47 -10.18
C ILE A 7 -3.01 2.85 -10.87
N GLU A 8 -2.32 3.84 -10.33
CA GLU A 8 -1.04 4.35 -10.83
C GLU A 8 -0.02 4.45 -9.70
N VAL A 9 1.25 4.56 -10.09
CA VAL A 9 2.35 4.85 -9.19
C VAL A 9 3.04 6.11 -9.66
N VAL A 10 3.12 7.12 -8.80
CA VAL A 10 3.70 8.43 -9.13
C VAL A 10 4.73 8.87 -8.09
N PRO A 11 5.83 9.51 -8.48
CA PRO A 11 6.77 10.09 -7.53
C PRO A 11 6.13 11.31 -6.84
N MET A 12 6.09 11.30 -5.51
CA MET A 12 5.62 12.41 -4.70
C MET A 12 6.15 12.34 -3.26
N LYS A 13 5.76 13.29 -2.41
CA LYS A 13 6.01 13.26 -0.96
C LYS A 13 4.69 13.03 -0.24
N SER A 14 4.72 12.23 0.83
CA SER A 14 3.61 12.11 1.76
C SER A 14 3.69 13.21 2.82
N GLU A 15 2.61 13.44 3.56
CA GLU A 15 2.49 14.54 4.53
C GLU A 15 3.67 14.59 5.53
N TYR A 16 4.12 13.42 6.01
CA TYR A 16 5.13 13.32 7.05
C TYR A 16 6.50 12.82 6.56
N CYS A 17 6.61 12.39 5.30
CA CYS A 17 7.88 11.92 4.73
C CYS A 17 8.50 12.97 3.79
N LYS A 18 9.65 13.53 4.18
CA LYS A 18 10.37 14.56 3.39
C LYS A 18 11.05 14.00 2.14
N VAL A 19 11.31 12.69 2.12
CA VAL A 19 11.97 11.98 1.02
C VAL A 19 10.91 11.66 -0.03
N GLU A 20 11.17 12.08 -1.27
CA GLU A 20 10.30 11.71 -2.39
C GLU A 20 10.34 10.20 -2.63
N HIS A 21 9.17 9.62 -2.85
CA HIS A 21 9.00 8.19 -3.08
C HIS A 21 7.81 7.94 -4.01
N HIS A 22 7.75 6.71 -4.52
CA HIS A 22 6.65 6.26 -5.36
C HIS A 22 5.41 6.03 -4.50
N THR A 23 4.30 6.71 -4.82
CA THR A 23 3.01 6.62 -4.11
C THR A 23 1.96 5.95 -4.97
N ILE A 24 1.11 5.12 -4.36
CA ILE A 24 -0.05 4.50 -5.01
C ILE A 24 -1.18 5.52 -5.12
N VAL A 25 -1.69 5.71 -6.32
CA VAL A 25 -2.75 6.68 -6.64
C VAL A 25 -3.92 5.96 -7.30
N ILE A 26 -5.13 6.18 -6.79
CA ILE A 26 -6.39 5.66 -7.34
C ILE A 26 -7.19 6.83 -7.89
N ASP A 27 -7.45 6.83 -9.20
CA ASP A 27 -8.21 7.86 -9.90
C ASP A 27 -7.70 9.30 -9.65
N ARG A 28 -6.38 9.45 -9.53
CA ARG A 28 -5.64 10.69 -9.22
C ARG A 28 -5.63 11.09 -7.74
N THR A 29 -6.20 10.29 -6.83
CA THR A 29 -6.11 10.50 -5.38
C THR A 29 -5.10 9.54 -4.75
N PRO A 30 -4.10 10.05 -4.00
CA PRO A 30 -3.21 9.21 -3.19
C PRO A 30 -3.99 8.29 -2.25
N LEU A 31 -3.54 7.05 -2.11
CA LEU A 31 -4.28 6.04 -1.37
C LEU A 31 -4.44 6.39 0.12
N ASP A 32 -3.42 6.96 0.75
CA ASP A 32 -3.46 7.40 2.15
C ASP A 32 -4.54 8.48 2.36
N ILE A 33 -4.58 9.49 1.47
CA ILE A 33 -5.61 10.54 1.47
C ILE A 33 -6.99 9.95 1.24
N LEU A 34 -7.13 9.05 0.25
CA LEU A 34 -8.40 8.39 -0.05
C LEU A 34 -8.94 7.63 1.17
N LEU A 35 -8.10 6.81 1.81
CA LEU A 35 -8.48 6.03 2.99
C LEU A 35 -8.77 6.93 4.18
N ASN A 36 -7.96 7.97 4.41
CA ASN A 36 -8.19 8.93 5.49
C ASN A 36 -9.51 9.69 5.32
N ASN A 37 -9.93 10.00 4.08
CA ASN A 37 -11.23 10.64 3.83
C ASN A 37 -12.41 9.73 4.19
N TYR A 38 -12.30 8.42 3.95
CA TYR A 38 -13.33 7.45 4.37
C TYR A 38 -13.28 7.11 5.85
N TYR A 39 -12.08 7.10 6.44
CA TYR A 39 -11.83 6.66 7.82
C TYR A 39 -10.93 7.66 8.59
N PRO A 40 -11.41 8.89 8.83
CA PRO A 40 -10.59 9.98 9.37
C PRO A 40 -10.09 9.73 10.80
N SER A 41 -10.78 8.89 11.56
CA SER A 41 -10.39 8.56 12.95
C SER A 41 -9.21 7.58 13.06
N ASN A 42 -8.77 7.00 11.93
CA ASN A 42 -7.71 5.98 11.92
C ASN A 42 -6.30 6.57 11.70
N ASN A 43 -6.16 7.90 11.57
CA ASN A 43 -4.88 8.59 11.36
C ASN A 43 -4.05 8.03 10.17
N LEU A 44 -4.71 7.82 9.02
CA LEU A 44 -4.10 7.16 7.87
C LEU A 44 -3.36 8.14 6.93
N LEU A 45 -3.51 9.44 7.16
CA LEU A 45 -2.84 10.47 6.37
C LEU A 45 -1.32 10.37 6.53
N GLY A 46 -0.58 10.43 5.42
CA GLY A 46 0.88 10.47 5.44
C GLY A 46 1.56 9.09 5.44
N LEU A 47 0.78 8.01 5.51
CA LEU A 47 1.29 6.65 5.25
C LEU A 47 1.91 6.58 3.85
N ILE A 48 2.98 5.80 3.73
CA ILE A 48 3.74 5.62 2.48
C ILE A 48 3.52 4.21 1.95
N PRO A 49 3.72 3.92 0.65
CA PRO A 49 3.71 2.53 0.21
C PRO A 49 4.73 1.67 0.92
N THR A 50 4.48 0.37 0.94
CA THR A 50 5.45 -0.58 1.48
C THR A 50 6.68 -0.66 0.58
N ILE A 51 7.71 0.12 0.91
CA ILE A 51 8.98 0.19 0.18
C ILE A 51 9.95 -0.81 0.82
N ILE A 52 10.13 -1.97 0.17
CA ILE A 52 10.95 -3.08 0.67
C ILE A 52 12.37 -2.63 1.04
N ASP A 53 12.96 -1.69 0.31
CA ASP A 53 14.32 -1.21 0.56
C ASP A 53 14.44 -0.42 1.87
N TRP A 54 13.34 0.18 2.34
CA TRP A 54 13.29 1.00 3.56
C TRP A 54 12.99 0.18 4.81
N VAL A 55 12.51 -1.05 4.65
CA VAL A 55 12.35 -1.98 5.77
C VAL A 55 13.73 -2.29 6.35
N TYR A 56 13.87 -2.40 7.67
CA TYR A 56 15.17 -2.67 8.28
C TYR A 56 15.40 -4.17 8.54
N ASP A 57 14.39 -4.87 9.05
CA ASP A 57 14.51 -6.28 9.40
C ASP A 57 14.57 -7.17 8.14
N PRO A 58 15.63 -7.98 7.96
CA PRO A 58 15.78 -8.83 6.78
C PRO A 58 14.70 -9.90 6.64
N LYS A 59 14.15 -10.43 7.74
CA LYS A 59 13.07 -11.42 7.71
C LYS A 59 11.75 -10.78 7.28
N GLU A 60 11.50 -9.54 7.69
CA GLU A 60 10.36 -8.78 7.20
C GLU A 60 10.48 -8.50 5.70
N LYS A 61 11.67 -8.09 5.22
CA LYS A 61 11.92 -7.95 3.79
C LYS A 61 11.59 -9.23 3.03
N GLU A 62 12.12 -10.36 3.50
CA GLU A 62 11.91 -11.67 2.87
C GLU A 62 10.40 -12.03 2.85
N CYS A 63 9.69 -11.79 3.96
CA CYS A 63 8.25 -12.00 4.05
C CYS A 63 7.47 -11.15 3.03
N ILE A 64 7.77 -9.85 2.96
CA ILE A 64 7.11 -8.91 2.04
C ILE A 64 7.42 -9.29 0.59
N GLN A 65 8.69 -9.52 0.26
CA GLN A 65 9.14 -9.95 -1.07
C GLN A 65 8.45 -11.26 -1.49
N GLY A 66 8.37 -12.25 -0.59
CA GLY A 66 7.69 -13.51 -0.85
C GLY A 66 6.21 -13.33 -1.16
N ARG A 67 5.53 -12.38 -0.51
CA ARG A 67 4.13 -12.04 -0.79
C ARG A 67 3.96 -11.39 -2.16
N PHE A 68 4.77 -10.38 -2.50
CA PHE A 68 4.71 -9.72 -3.81
C PHE A 68 5.04 -10.68 -4.97
N ASN A 69 6.03 -11.54 -4.78
CA ASN A 69 6.47 -12.54 -5.77
C ASN A 69 5.61 -13.81 -5.80
N SER A 70 4.59 -13.91 -4.95
CA SER A 70 3.72 -15.09 -4.88
C SER A 70 3.03 -15.36 -6.22
N ALA A 71 3.10 -16.61 -6.69
CA ALA A 71 2.38 -17.08 -7.88
C ALA A 71 0.87 -17.30 -7.62
N SER A 72 0.42 -17.14 -6.37
CA SER A 72 -1.00 -17.26 -6.04
C SER A 72 -1.84 -16.21 -6.78
N LYS A 73 -3.02 -16.64 -7.24
CA LYS A 73 -4.01 -15.74 -7.84
C LYS A 73 -4.63 -14.78 -6.82
N GLU A 74 -4.63 -15.14 -5.54
CA GLU A 74 -5.14 -14.32 -4.44
C GLU A 74 -4.10 -14.26 -3.32
N VAL A 75 -3.74 -13.06 -2.89
CA VAL A 75 -2.67 -12.82 -1.91
C VAL A 75 -2.94 -11.55 -1.12
N ILE A 76 -2.68 -11.59 0.19
CA ILE A 76 -2.70 -10.40 1.04
C ILE A 76 -1.34 -9.71 0.93
N LEU A 77 -1.35 -8.46 0.46
CA LEU A 77 -0.17 -7.61 0.30
C LEU A 77 -0.24 -6.43 1.25
N PRO A 78 0.85 -6.08 1.95
CA PRO A 78 0.97 -4.75 2.54
C PRO A 78 1.08 -3.73 1.41
N VAL A 79 0.25 -2.70 1.45
CA VAL A 79 0.18 -1.66 0.41
C VAL A 79 0.58 -0.29 0.94
N LEU A 80 0.40 -0.02 2.24
CA LEU A 80 0.94 1.15 2.93
C LEU A 80 1.57 0.73 4.27
N MET A 81 2.55 1.49 4.72
CA MET A 81 3.22 1.37 6.02
C MET A 81 3.49 2.75 6.63
N CYS A 82 3.71 2.79 7.94
CA CYS A 82 4.14 3.98 8.64
C CYS A 82 5.55 4.41 8.18
N PRO A 83 5.78 5.69 7.85
CA PRO A 83 7.10 6.17 7.43
C PRO A 83 8.11 6.28 8.58
N ASP A 84 7.68 6.28 9.85
CA ASP A 84 8.57 6.50 10.99
C ASP A 84 9.44 5.26 11.28
N ASP A 85 8.82 4.08 11.34
CA ASP A 85 9.50 2.81 11.67
C ASP A 85 9.84 1.99 10.41
N CYS A 86 9.05 2.14 9.33
CA CYS A 86 9.18 1.37 8.09
C CYS A 86 9.19 -0.16 8.33
N ASP A 87 8.33 -0.66 9.22
CA ASP A 87 8.21 -2.09 9.55
C ASP A 87 6.75 -2.58 9.50
N LEU A 88 6.55 -3.87 9.80
CA LEU A 88 5.21 -4.48 9.87
C LEU A 88 4.56 -4.42 11.27
N TRP A 89 5.18 -3.74 12.23
CA TRP A 89 4.70 -3.64 13.61
C TRP A 89 3.97 -2.33 13.89
N CYS A 90 4.26 -1.30 13.09
CA CYS A 90 3.53 -0.05 13.11
C CYS A 90 2.21 -0.15 12.31
N THR A 91 1.61 0.99 11.97
CA THR A 91 0.38 1.05 11.16
C THR A 91 0.64 0.49 9.76
N VAL A 92 -0.09 -0.57 9.38
CA VAL A 92 0.02 -1.17 8.04
C VAL A 92 -1.36 -1.29 7.40
N ILE A 93 -1.48 -0.81 6.17
CA ILE A 93 -2.65 -1.13 5.34
C ILE A 93 -2.32 -2.32 4.47
N VAL A 94 -3.18 -3.33 4.51
CA VAL A 94 -3.11 -4.52 3.66
C VAL A 94 -4.27 -4.56 2.68
N ALA A 95 -4.04 -5.11 1.50
CA ALA A 95 -5.08 -5.41 0.52
C ALA A 95 -5.11 -6.91 0.24
N ASN A 96 -6.31 -7.50 0.25
CA ASN A 96 -6.53 -8.81 -0.36
C ASN A 96 -6.62 -8.63 -1.88
N VAL A 97 -5.54 -8.99 -2.57
CA VAL A 97 -5.34 -8.76 -4.00
C VAL A 97 -5.61 -10.02 -4.79
N VAL A 98 -6.52 -9.92 -5.76
CA VAL A 98 -6.73 -10.91 -6.81
C VAL A 98 -6.09 -10.44 -8.12
N LYS A 99 -5.23 -11.31 -8.67
CA LYS A 99 -4.58 -11.15 -9.98
C LYS A 99 -5.50 -11.77 -11.03
N ALA A 100 -6.12 -10.94 -11.86
CA ALA A 100 -6.94 -11.35 -12.99
C ALA A 100 -6.31 -10.84 -14.30
N ASP A 101 -6.68 -11.43 -15.44
CA ASP A 101 -6.07 -11.08 -16.72
C ASP A 101 -6.28 -9.59 -17.05
N GLY A 102 -5.20 -8.81 -16.96
CA GLY A 102 -5.22 -7.35 -17.19
C GLY A 102 -5.73 -6.50 -16.02
N TYR A 103 -6.10 -7.10 -14.89
CA TYR A 103 -6.67 -6.39 -13.74
C TYR A 103 -6.06 -6.82 -12.40
N ILE A 104 -5.93 -5.85 -11.51
CA ILE A 104 -5.63 -6.07 -10.10
C ILE A 104 -6.88 -5.67 -9.31
N ILE A 105 -7.46 -6.62 -8.58
CA ILE A 105 -8.71 -6.41 -7.84
C ILE A 105 -8.41 -6.46 -6.35
N TRP A 106 -8.74 -5.40 -5.62
CA TRP A 106 -8.63 -5.36 -4.17
C TRP A 106 -9.99 -5.74 -3.59
N LYS A 107 -10.16 -7.01 -3.19
CA LYS A 107 -11.42 -7.51 -2.62
C LYS A 107 -11.75 -6.87 -1.28
N GLN A 108 -10.71 -6.62 -0.49
CA GLN A 108 -10.81 -6.06 0.85
C GLN A 108 -9.52 -5.29 1.15
N VAL A 109 -9.67 -4.18 1.87
CA VAL A 109 -8.57 -3.43 2.48
C VAL A 109 -8.72 -3.54 4.00
N GLY A 110 -7.63 -3.85 4.68
CA GLY A 110 -7.57 -3.97 6.14
C GLY A 110 -6.51 -3.07 6.73
N LEU A 111 -6.74 -2.68 7.98
CA LEU A 111 -5.77 -2.00 8.84
C LEU A 111 -5.26 -3.02 9.86
N ILE A 112 -3.94 -3.13 9.96
CA ILE A 112 -3.21 -3.91 10.97
C ILE A 112 -2.54 -2.93 11.92
#